data_AF-A0A2T4TQ47-F1
#
_entry.id   AF-A0A2T4TQ47-F1
#
_cell.length_a   1.000
_cell.length_b   1.000
_cell.length_c   1.000
_cell.angle_alpha   90.00
_cell.angle_beta   90.00
_cell.angle_gamma   90.00
#
_symmetry.space_group_name_H-M   'P 1'
#
loop_
_entity.id
_entity.type
_entity.pdbx_description
1 polymer ?
#
loop_
_entity_poly.entity_id
_entity_poly.type
_entity_poly.pdbx_seq_one_letter_code
_entity_poly.pdbx_strand_id
1 'polypeptide(L)'
;MKLTHLLQAYGFDELMPIINEMFPGTNRFRSQLQVAYDIMVNMRPVPSKKVIRFQTLRDEKGSLSYMGAEDSCFDSTWEVCLGKEVTREKGVDLSEVELAANCLVNLCLQGHYPKTFESAHQQLMKG
;
A
#
# COMPACT_ATOMS: atom_id res chain seq x y z
N MET A 1 -3.39 -14.07 -1.16
CA MET A 1 -4.63 -13.34 -1.50
C MET A 1 -4.26 -12.23 -2.46
N LYS A 2 -5.08 -11.97 -3.49
CA LYS A 2 -4.87 -10.85 -4.41
C LYS A 2 -4.98 -9.50 -3.69
N LEU A 3 -4.11 -8.55 -4.02
CA LEU A 3 -4.14 -7.22 -3.40
C LEU A 3 -5.50 -6.51 -3.58
N THR A 4 -6.12 -6.63 -4.75
CA THR A 4 -7.46 -6.09 -5.01
C THR A 4 -8.51 -6.58 -4.00
N HIS A 5 -8.55 -7.89 -3.71
CA HIS A 5 -9.48 -8.46 -2.75
C HIS A 5 -9.13 -8.05 -1.32
N LEU A 6 -7.83 -7.97 -1.02
CA LEU A 6 -7.35 -7.53 0.29
C LEU A 6 -7.79 -6.08 0.59
N LEU A 7 -7.69 -5.16 -0.37
CA LEU A 7 -8.15 -3.78 -0.19
C LEU A 7 -9.68 -3.69 -0.11
N GLN A 8 -10.41 -4.46 -0.91
CA GLN A 8 -11.88 -4.48 -0.92
C GLN A 8 -12.48 -5.13 0.34
N ALA A 9 -11.70 -5.85 1.14
CA ALA A 9 -12.14 -6.47 2.39
C ALA A 9 -12.37 -5.45 3.52
N TYR A 10 -11.87 -4.21 3.38
CA TYR A 10 -11.93 -3.17 4.41
C TYR A 10 -12.43 -1.86 3.83
N GLY A 11 -13.25 -1.13 4.59
CA GLY A 11 -13.59 0.26 4.29
C GLY A 11 -12.42 1.21 4.56
N PHE A 12 -12.40 2.37 3.88
CA PHE A 12 -11.35 3.37 4.11
C PHE A 12 -11.29 3.86 5.57
N ASP A 13 -12.45 3.99 6.24
CA ASP A 13 -12.51 4.38 7.65
C ASP A 13 -11.93 3.33 8.60
N GLU A 14 -11.85 2.07 8.18
CA GLU A 14 -11.16 1.01 8.91
C GLU A 14 -9.65 1.03 8.65
N LEU A 15 -9.25 1.35 7.42
CA LEU A 15 -7.84 1.42 7.03
C LEU A 15 -7.13 2.67 7.58
N MET A 16 -7.77 3.83 7.59
CA MET A 16 -7.11 5.10 7.94
C MET A 16 -6.50 5.12 9.36
N PRO A 17 -7.18 4.63 10.42
CA PRO A 17 -6.55 4.53 11.73
C PRO A 17 -5.29 3.65 11.74
N ILE A 18 -5.34 2.51 11.05
CA ILE A 18 -4.21 1.58 10.92
C ILE A 18 -3.07 2.22 10.13
N ILE A 19 -3.38 2.93 9.04
CA ILE A 19 -2.40 3.71 8.27
C ILE A 19 -1.72 4.76 9.17
N ASN A 20 -2.48 5.47 10.00
CA ASN A 20 -1.90 6.49 10.88
C ASN A 20 -1.12 5.89 12.06
N GLU A 21 -1.43 4.67 12.49
CA GLU A 21 -0.63 3.92 13.47
C GLU A 21 0.71 3.47 12.86
N MET A 22 0.68 2.87 11.66
CA MET A 22 1.87 2.39 10.95
C MET A 22 2.74 3.53 10.40
N PHE A 23 2.12 4.63 9.98
CA PHE A 23 2.76 5.81 9.40
C PHE A 23 2.25 7.07 10.12
N PRO A 24 2.82 7.40 11.31
CA PRO A 24 2.37 8.51 12.13
C PRO A 24 2.32 9.85 11.39
N GLY A 25 1.21 10.58 11.55
CA GLY A 25 1.00 11.89 10.95
C GLY A 25 0.33 11.87 9.58
N THR A 26 -0.01 10.69 9.05
CA THR A 26 -0.75 10.55 7.78
C THR A 26 -2.21 11.01 7.85
N ASN A 27 -2.78 11.20 9.05
CA ASN A 27 -4.13 11.77 9.21
C ASN A 27 -4.34 13.10 8.48
N ARG A 28 -3.29 13.94 8.36
CA ARG A 28 -3.36 15.20 7.60
C ARG A 28 -3.56 15.00 6.09
N PHE A 29 -3.27 13.81 5.59
CA PHE A 29 -3.42 13.41 4.19
C PHE A 29 -4.63 12.50 3.94
N ARG A 30 -5.57 12.44 4.89
CA ARG A 30 -6.74 11.56 4.81
C ARG A 30 -7.50 11.71 3.49
N SER A 31 -7.69 12.94 3.00
CA SER A 31 -8.43 13.17 1.75
C SER A 31 -7.68 12.62 0.53
N GLN A 32 -6.35 12.77 0.47
CA GLN A 32 -5.54 12.24 -0.63
C GLN A 32 -5.52 10.70 -0.60
N LEU A 33 -5.36 10.11 0.57
CA LEU A 33 -5.38 8.65 0.74
C LEU A 33 -6.76 8.06 0.44
N GLN A 34 -7.84 8.78 0.74
CA GLN A 34 -9.20 8.35 0.39
C GLN A 34 -9.41 8.33 -1.12
N VAL A 35 -8.97 9.37 -1.84
CA VAL A 35 -9.02 9.39 -3.30
C VAL A 35 -8.25 8.22 -3.90
N ALA A 36 -7.07 7.89 -3.36
CA ALA A 36 -6.29 6.75 -3.80
C ALA A 36 -7.05 5.43 -3.59
N TYR A 37 -7.59 5.23 -2.40
CA TYR A 37 -8.42 4.07 -2.06
C TYR A 37 -9.59 3.91 -3.02
N ASP A 38 -10.39 4.96 -3.20
CA ASP A 38 -11.59 4.95 -4.04
C ASP A 38 -11.25 4.58 -5.49
N ILE A 39 -10.12 5.06 -6.01
CA ILE A 39 -9.64 4.67 -7.35
C ILE A 39 -9.25 3.19 -7.36
N MET A 40 -8.44 2.74 -6.39
CA MET A 40 -7.91 1.36 -6.35
C MET A 40 -9.00 0.31 -6.23
N VAL A 41 -10.02 0.51 -5.38
CA VAL A 41 -11.08 -0.48 -5.16
C VAL A 41 -12.03 -0.62 -6.35
N ASN A 42 -12.10 0.41 -7.20
CA ASN A 42 -12.92 0.43 -8.42
C ASN A 42 -12.12 0.08 -9.70
N MET A 43 -10.80 -0.06 -9.59
CA MET A 43 -9.93 -0.36 -10.72
C MET A 43 -10.01 -1.84 -11.11
N ARG A 44 -9.96 -2.13 -12.42
CA ARG A 44 -9.85 -3.51 -12.91
C ARG A 44 -8.39 -3.98 -12.82
N PRO A 45 -8.07 -5.01 -12.03
CA PRO A 45 -6.70 -5.49 -11.89
C PRO A 45 -6.21 -6.16 -13.18
N VAL A 46 -4.91 -5.99 -13.48
CA VAL A 46 -4.20 -6.73 -14.51
C VAL A 46 -3.50 -7.93 -13.87
N PRO A 47 -3.77 -9.17 -14.32
CA PRO A 47 -3.14 -10.36 -13.75
C PRO A 47 -1.61 -10.27 -13.75
N SER A 48 -0.99 -10.57 -12.60
CA SER A 48 0.45 -10.58 -12.44
C SER A 48 0.91 -11.88 -11.78
N LYS A 49 2.06 -12.40 -12.25
CA LYS A 49 2.78 -13.51 -11.61
C LYS A 49 3.75 -13.03 -10.51
N LYS A 50 3.99 -11.72 -10.42
CA LYS A 50 4.81 -11.13 -9.35
C LYS A 50 4.01 -11.12 -8.03
N VAL A 51 4.74 -11.08 -6.92
CA VAL A 51 4.19 -11.16 -5.57
C VAL A 51 4.67 -9.95 -4.78
N ILE A 52 3.81 -9.39 -3.94
CA ILE A 52 4.18 -8.44 -2.90
C ILE A 52 4.47 -9.27 -1.66
N ARG A 53 5.75 -9.46 -1.36
CA ARG A 53 6.19 -10.29 -0.25
C ARG A 53 6.55 -9.42 0.94
N PHE A 54 5.79 -9.56 2.02
CA PHE A 54 6.12 -8.96 3.29
C PHE A 54 7.16 -9.79 4.02
N GLN A 55 8.20 -9.12 4.49
CA GLN A 55 9.37 -9.68 5.16
C GLN A 55 9.90 -8.69 6.20
N THR A 56 10.80 -9.15 7.06
CA THR A 56 11.54 -8.26 7.95
C THR A 56 12.69 -7.62 7.18
N LEU A 57 12.55 -6.34 6.89
CA LEU A 57 13.54 -5.50 6.24
C LEU A 57 14.49 -4.92 7.28
N ARG A 58 15.73 -4.64 6.86
CA ARG A 58 16.74 -3.98 7.70
C ARG A 58 17.15 -2.68 7.02
N ASP A 59 17.37 -1.63 7.80
CA ASP A 59 18.02 -0.44 7.28
C ASP A 59 19.47 -0.75 6.83
N GLU A 60 20.04 0.10 5.98
CA GLU A 60 21.41 -0.07 5.47
C GLU A 60 22.46 -0.16 6.58
N LYS A 61 22.16 0.40 7.76
CA LYS A 61 23.00 0.39 8.95
C LYS A 61 22.81 -0.85 9.83
N GLY A 62 21.82 -1.70 9.52
CA GLY A 62 21.47 -2.91 10.27
C GLY A 62 20.96 -2.67 11.70
N SER A 63 20.65 -1.43 12.05
CA SER A 63 20.28 -0.99 13.40
C SER A 63 18.77 -1.04 13.66
N LEU A 64 17.97 -0.95 12.60
CA LEU A 64 16.51 -0.99 12.68
C LEU A 64 15.97 -2.07 11.75
N SER A 65 15.06 -2.88 12.27
CA SER A 65 14.29 -3.84 11.49
C SER A 65 12.82 -3.45 11.49
N TYR A 66 12.19 -3.47 10.33
CA TYR A 66 10.76 -3.21 10.18
C TYR A 66 10.11 -4.26 9.27
N MET A 67 8.83 -4.55 9.48
CA MET A 67 8.08 -5.48 8.64
C MET A 67 7.45 -4.71 7.48
N GLY A 68 7.73 -5.13 6.25
CA GLY A 68 7.25 -4.44 5.05
C GLY A 68 7.55 -5.26 3.79
N ALA A 69 7.26 -4.68 2.64
CA ALA A 69 7.65 -5.24 1.35
C ALA A 69 8.67 -4.33 0.68
N GLU A 70 9.57 -4.91 -0.13
CA GLU A 70 10.55 -4.15 -0.92
C GLU A 70 9.85 -3.14 -1.84
N ASP A 71 10.40 -1.93 -1.98
CA ASP A 71 9.86 -0.86 -2.83
C ASP A 71 9.62 -1.32 -4.28
N SER A 72 10.53 -2.17 -4.79
CA SER A 72 10.43 -2.78 -6.13
C SER A 72 9.17 -3.65 -6.32
N CYS A 73 8.51 -4.06 -5.23
CA CYS A 73 7.21 -4.73 -5.29
C CYS A 73 6.11 -3.79 -5.80
N PHE A 74 6.28 -2.47 -5.72
CA PHE A 74 5.29 -1.47 -6.10
C PHE A 74 5.65 -0.70 -7.38
N ASP A 75 6.86 -0.88 -7.92
CA ASP A 75 7.36 -0.31 -9.19
C ASP A 75 6.62 -0.88 -10.42
N SER A 76 5.35 -0.49 -10.58
CA SER A 76 4.47 -0.80 -11.70
C SER A 76 3.20 0.03 -11.63
N THR A 77 2.31 -0.11 -12.62
CA THR A 77 0.99 0.53 -12.55
C THR A 77 0.14 -0.05 -11.43
N TRP A 78 -0.79 0.75 -10.91
CA TRP A 78 -1.72 0.30 -9.87
C TRP A 78 -2.50 -0.95 -10.31
N GLU A 79 -2.96 -1.03 -11.56
CA GLU A 79 -3.67 -2.21 -12.10
C GLU A 79 -2.83 -3.48 -11.97
N VAL A 80 -1.53 -3.40 -12.30
CA VAL A 80 -0.61 -4.55 -12.23
C VAL A 80 -0.34 -4.92 -10.78
N CYS A 81 -0.17 -3.94 -9.89
CA CYS A 81 0.04 -4.20 -8.47
C CYS A 81 -1.18 -4.82 -7.81
N LEU A 82 -2.39 -4.34 -8.12
CA LEU A 82 -3.66 -4.89 -7.62
C LEU A 82 -3.86 -6.37 -8.00
N GLY A 83 -3.27 -6.80 -9.12
CA GLY A 83 -3.29 -8.19 -9.58
C GLY A 83 -2.21 -9.10 -8.99
N LYS A 84 -1.29 -8.57 -8.17
CA LYS A 84 -0.27 -9.37 -7.46
C LYS A 84 -0.88 -10.14 -6.30
N GLU A 85 -0.30 -11.29 -5.98
CA GLU A 85 -0.54 -11.93 -4.69
C GLU A 85 0.19 -11.16 -3.59
N VAL A 86 -0.43 -11.07 -2.42
CA VAL A 86 0.19 -10.59 -1.19
C VAL A 86 0.47 -11.79 -0.29
N THR A 87 1.72 -11.90 0.18
CA THR A 87 2.20 -13.02 0.99
C THR A 87 3.07 -12.54 2.14
N ARG A 88 3.16 -13.33 3.21
CA ARG A 88 4.01 -13.07 4.38
C ARG A 88 5.11 -14.12 4.48
N GLU A 89 6.34 -13.72 4.77
CA GLU A 89 7.39 -14.64 5.18
C GLU A 89 7.20 -15.11 6.63
N LYS A 90 7.89 -16.19 7.00
CA LYS A 90 7.86 -16.71 8.37
C LYS A 90 8.39 -15.66 9.34
N GLY A 91 7.61 -15.35 10.38
CA GLY A 91 7.98 -14.37 11.40
C GLY A 91 7.45 -12.95 11.13
N VAL A 92 6.74 -12.72 10.02
CA VAL A 92 5.96 -11.50 9.81
C VAL A 92 4.61 -11.64 10.50
N ASP A 93 4.39 -10.85 11.55
CA ASP A 93 3.17 -10.85 12.37
C ASP A 93 2.30 -9.62 12.07
N LEU A 94 2.05 -9.38 10.78
CA LEU A 94 1.12 -8.35 10.32
C LEU A 94 -0.22 -8.99 10.00
N SER A 95 -1.30 -8.44 10.54
CA SER A 95 -2.68 -8.77 10.20
C SER A 95 -3.02 -8.42 8.75
N GLU A 96 -4.16 -8.89 8.24
CA GLU A 96 -4.57 -8.57 6.85
C GLU A 96 -4.84 -7.06 6.67
N VAL A 97 -5.46 -6.40 7.66
CA VAL A 97 -5.71 -4.97 7.60
C VAL A 97 -4.42 -4.14 7.57
N GLU A 98 -3.37 -4.57 8.29
CA GLU A 98 -2.05 -3.92 8.24
C GLU A 98 -1.36 -4.12 6.89
N LEU A 99 -1.49 -5.31 6.27
CA LEU A 99 -1.01 -5.53 4.91
C LEU A 99 -1.71 -4.60 3.91
N ALA A 100 -3.05 -4.48 4.02
CA ALA A 100 -3.86 -3.63 3.17
C ALA A 100 -3.44 -2.15 3.32
N ALA A 101 -3.33 -1.66 4.56
CA ALA A 101 -2.89 -0.32 4.90
C ALA A 101 -1.50 0.00 4.32
N ASN A 102 -0.54 -0.90 4.53
CA ASN A 102 0.82 -0.75 4.01
C ASN A 102 0.84 -0.70 2.47
N CYS A 103 0.14 -1.63 1.80
CA CYS A 103 0.07 -1.64 0.35
C CYS A 103 -0.58 -0.37 -0.23
N LEU A 104 -1.63 0.16 0.40
CA LEU A 104 -2.28 1.39 -0.04
C LEU A 104 -1.29 2.56 -0.02
N VAL A 105 -0.58 2.76 1.09
CA VAL A 105 0.41 3.84 1.23
C VAL A 105 1.55 3.67 0.23
N ASN A 106 2.12 2.46 0.11
CA ASN A 106 3.21 2.22 -0.84
C ASN A 106 2.77 2.42 -2.29
N LEU A 107 1.54 2.07 -2.67
CA LEU A 107 1.03 2.39 -4.00
C LEU A 107 0.90 3.90 -4.24
N CYS A 108 0.54 4.67 -3.22
CA CYS A 108 0.48 6.13 -3.32
C CYS A 108 1.87 6.76 -3.52
N LEU A 109 2.91 6.18 -2.90
CA LEU A 109 4.26 6.77 -2.87
C LEU A 109 5.20 6.23 -3.95
N GLN A 110 5.01 4.98 -4.36
CA GLN A 110 5.98 4.23 -5.19
C GLN A 110 5.34 3.70 -6.49
N GLY A 111 4.00 3.54 -6.51
CA GLY A 111 3.30 3.02 -7.67
C GLY A 111 3.16 4.03 -8.80
N HIS A 112 3.12 3.54 -10.04
CA HIS A 112 2.76 4.35 -11.20
C HIS A 112 1.24 4.58 -11.19
N TYR A 113 0.82 5.68 -10.55
CA TYR A 113 -0.57 6.03 -10.37
C TYR A 113 -1.23 6.54 -11.65
N PRO A 114 -2.57 6.41 -11.79
CA PRO A 114 -3.30 6.98 -12.91
C PRO A 114 -3.38 8.51 -12.83
N LYS A 115 -3.53 9.19 -13.98
CA LYS A 115 -3.66 10.66 -14.05
C LYS A 115 -4.75 11.24 -13.14
N THR A 116 -5.81 10.48 -12.85
CA THR A 116 -6.90 10.89 -11.95
C THR A 116 -6.42 11.11 -10.51
N PHE A 117 -5.31 10.50 -10.10
CA PHE A 117 -4.71 10.67 -8.78
C PHE A 117 -3.70 11.84 -8.70
N GLU A 118 -3.22 12.35 -9.84
CA GLU A 118 -2.13 13.34 -9.92
C GLU A 118 -2.31 14.53 -8.96
N SER A 119 -3.49 15.13 -8.92
CA SER A 119 -3.75 16.30 -8.04
C SER A 119 -3.65 15.96 -6.55
N ALA A 120 -4.13 14.78 -6.16
CA ALA A 120 -4.03 14.30 -4.78
C ALA A 120 -2.58 13.92 -4.44
N HIS A 121 -1.87 13.26 -5.35
CA HIS A 121 -0.45 12.95 -5.18
C HIS A 121 0.41 14.20 -5.00
N GLN A 122 0.18 15.25 -5.79
CA GLN A 122 0.90 16.52 -5.64
C GLN A 122 0.67 17.17 -4.27
N GLN A 123 -0.49 16.98 -3.65
CA GLN A 123 -0.76 17.46 -2.29
C GLN A 123 -0.09 16.58 -1.25
N LEU A 124 -0.09 15.26 -1.46
CA LEU A 124 0.60 14.28 -0.61
C LEU A 124 2.10 14.59 -0.52
N MET A 125 2.73 14.95 -1.64
CA MET A 125 4.17 15.25 -1.72
C MET A 125 4.57 16.65 -1.22
N LYS A 126 3.61 17.52 -0.88
CA LYS A 126 3.86 18.89 -0.41
C LYS A 126 3.86 19.03 1.12
N GLY A 127 3.55 17.96 1.86
CA GLY A 127 3.45 18.02 3.33
C GLY A 127 4.75 17.74 4.07
#